data_AF-A0A1S2LFG7-F1
#
_entry.id   AF-A0A1S2LFG7-F1
#
_cell.length_a   1.000
_cell.length_b   1.000
_cell.length_c   1.000
_cell.angle_alpha   90.00
_cell.angle_beta   90.00
_cell.angle_gamma   90.00
#
_symmetry.space_group_name_H-M   'P 1'
#
loop_
_entity.id
_entity.type
_entity.pdbx_description
1 polymer ?
#
loop_
_entity_poly.entity_id
_entity_poly.type
_entity_poly.pdbx_seq_one_letter_code
_entity_poly.pdbx_strand_id
1 'polypeptide(L)'
;MKKYIILLMMMFFTVGTHSVYSDSAETLQNKYLPLFEEIEQKAVNELNFLIDEAYIEYERKKEKGELTVPILFAYIEKGKQLEEEIDKDFQTILAHMKREITEKGLPETLAAPFEKQYLKSKRKNKLHILKNITLEGHTISFER
;
A
#
# COMPACT_ATOMS: atom_id res chain seq x y z
N MET A 1 -22.00 20.73 -23.76
CA MET A 1 -22.26 19.59 -22.86
C MET A 1 -23.41 18.78 -23.44
N LYS A 2 -23.13 17.77 -24.25
CA LYS A 2 -24.15 17.00 -24.98
C LYS A 2 -24.57 15.77 -24.18
N LYS A 3 -25.87 15.71 -23.87
CA LYS A 3 -26.67 14.52 -23.59
C LYS A 3 -26.66 13.60 -24.82
N TYR A 4 -26.77 12.28 -24.66
CA TYR A 4 -27.60 11.33 -25.45
C TYR A 4 -27.48 9.94 -24.76
N ILE A 5 -28.55 9.43 -24.12
CA ILE A 5 -29.50 8.37 -24.58
C ILE A 5 -28.81 6.98 -24.59
N ILE A 6 -29.23 5.99 -23.78
CA ILE A 6 -30.26 4.94 -23.99
C ILE A 6 -30.57 4.36 -22.59
N LEU A 7 -31.75 4.42 -21.96
CA LEU A 7 -33.08 3.83 -22.20
C LEU A 7 -33.16 2.29 -22.34
N LEU A 8 -33.82 1.66 -21.37
CA LEU A 8 -34.63 0.43 -21.48
C LEU A 8 -33.88 -0.92 -21.62
N MET A 9 -33.92 -1.72 -20.55
CA MET A 9 -34.95 -2.75 -20.37
C MET A 9 -34.35 -4.00 -19.70
N MET A 10 -34.55 -4.15 -18.39
CA MET A 10 -34.92 -5.43 -17.77
C MET A 10 -35.66 -5.12 -16.46
N MET A 11 -36.98 -4.95 -16.57
CA MET A 11 -37.85 -5.35 -15.47
C MET A 11 -37.85 -6.88 -15.46
N PHE A 12 -37.06 -7.47 -14.57
CA PHE A 12 -37.43 -8.72 -13.92
C PHE A 12 -36.99 -8.60 -12.46
N PHE A 13 -37.96 -8.81 -11.57
CA PHE A 13 -37.85 -8.93 -10.12
C PHE A 13 -36.47 -9.39 -9.63
N THR A 14 -35.72 -8.50 -8.98
CA THR A 14 -34.81 -8.88 -7.88
C THR A 14 -34.90 -7.81 -6.81
N VAL A 15 -35.78 -8.06 -5.85
CA VAL A 15 -35.87 -7.30 -4.61
C VAL A 15 -34.58 -7.58 -3.81
N GLY A 16 -33.82 -6.53 -3.46
CA GLY A 16 -33.15 -6.49 -2.17
C GLY A 16 -31.64 -6.79 -2.05
N THR A 17 -30.81 -6.72 -3.10
CA THR A 17 -29.36 -6.93 -2.92
C THR A 17 -28.50 -5.67 -2.95
N HIS A 18 -28.98 -4.56 -3.54
CA HIS A 18 -28.12 -3.37 -3.74
C HIS A 18 -27.82 -2.59 -2.45
N SER A 19 -28.68 -2.63 -1.43
CA SER A 19 -28.41 -1.96 -0.14
C SER A 19 -27.49 -2.79 0.76
N VAL A 20 -27.66 -4.12 0.77
CA VAL A 20 -26.83 -5.01 1.61
C VAL A 20 -25.37 -4.98 1.17
N TYR A 21 -25.11 -4.89 -0.13
CA TYR A 21 -23.74 -4.80 -0.64
C TYR A 21 -23.08 -3.45 -0.32
N SER A 22 -23.77 -2.31 -0.43
CA SER A 22 -23.18 -1.01 -0.08
C SER A 22 -22.84 -0.93 1.41
N ASP A 23 -23.75 -1.37 2.27
CA ASP A 23 -23.55 -1.34 3.72
C ASP A 23 -22.43 -2.31 4.13
N SER A 24 -22.32 -3.46 3.46
CA SER A 24 -21.23 -4.42 3.69
C SER A 24 -19.88 -3.91 3.20
N ALA A 25 -19.83 -3.21 2.08
CA ALA A 25 -18.60 -2.61 1.55
C ALA A 25 -18.11 -1.48 2.46
N GLU A 26 -19.02 -0.63 2.95
CA GLU A 26 -18.71 0.41 3.92
C GLU A 26 -18.22 -0.20 5.25
N THR A 27 -18.86 -1.27 5.72
CA THR A 27 -18.43 -1.99 6.94
C THR A 27 -17.04 -2.59 6.80
N LEU A 28 -16.74 -3.24 5.66
CA LEU A 28 -15.41 -3.79 5.39
C LEU A 28 -14.37 -2.68 5.29
N GLN A 29 -14.70 -1.59 4.61
CA GLN A 29 -13.82 -0.43 4.48
C GLN A 29 -13.51 0.19 5.85
N ASN A 30 -14.51 0.48 6.66
CA ASN A 30 -14.31 1.08 7.99
C ASN A 30 -13.47 0.19 8.91
N LYS A 31 -13.54 -1.14 8.74
CA LYS A 31 -12.79 -2.09 9.55
C LYS A 31 -11.35 -2.30 9.08
N TYR A 32 -11.15 -2.48 7.78
CA TYR A 32 -9.86 -2.91 7.24
C TYR A 32 -8.99 -1.76 6.70
N LEU A 33 -9.59 -0.65 6.25
CA LEU A 33 -8.83 0.48 5.73
C LEU A 33 -7.84 1.06 6.76
N PRO A 34 -8.22 1.30 8.04
CA PRO A 34 -7.27 1.80 9.03
C PRO A 34 -6.08 0.85 9.25
N LEU A 35 -6.32 -0.46 9.17
CA LEU A 35 -5.27 -1.47 9.34
C LEU A 35 -4.29 -1.47 8.17
N PHE A 36 -4.79 -1.31 6.94
CA PHE A 36 -3.93 -1.16 5.77
C PHE A 36 -3.15 0.16 5.80
N GLU A 37 -3.77 1.25 6.23
CA GLU A 37 -3.10 2.55 6.42
C GLU A 37 -2.00 2.47 7.48
N GLU A 38 -2.21 1.72 8.56
CA GLU A 38 -1.19 1.49 9.59
C GLU A 38 0.03 0.74 9.03
N ILE A 39 -0.19 -0.32 8.24
CA ILE A 39 0.89 -1.05 7.57
C ILE A 39 1.65 -0.13 6.60
N GLU A 40 0.93 0.67 5.81
CA GLU A 40 1.56 1.64 4.91
C GLU A 40 2.40 2.64 5.70
N GLN A 41 1.88 3.21 6.79
CA GLN A 41 2.62 4.16 7.61
C GLN A 41 3.85 3.53 8.27
N LYS A 42 3.75 2.29 8.76
CA LYS A 42 4.88 1.52 9.31
C LYS A 42 5.96 1.35 8.25
N ALA A 43 5.60 0.88 7.05
CA ALA A 43 6.54 0.68 5.95
C ALA A 43 7.32 1.97 5.63
N VAL A 44 6.64 3.12 5.68
CA VAL A 44 7.23 4.42 5.40
C VAL A 44 8.21 4.87 6.47
N ASN A 45 7.83 4.70 7.74
CA ASN A 45 8.68 5.08 8.85
C ASN A 45 9.97 4.25 8.86
N GLU A 46 9.85 2.94 8.69
CA GLU A 46 11.00 2.02 8.65
C GLU A 46 11.90 2.32 7.45
N LEU A 47 11.32 2.63 6.30
CA LEU A 47 12.07 2.99 5.10
C LEU A 47 12.82 4.32 5.24
N ASN A 48 12.20 5.33 5.84
CA ASN A 48 12.87 6.59 6.19
C ASN A 48 14.05 6.35 7.13
N PHE A 49 13.83 5.52 8.16
CA PHE A 49 14.89 5.13 9.09
C PHE A 49 16.07 4.46 8.37
N LEU A 50 15.80 3.51 7.46
CA LEU A 50 16.84 2.86 6.65
C LEU A 50 17.62 3.85 5.77
N ILE A 51 16.95 4.86 5.22
CA ILE A 51 17.61 5.90 4.40
C ILE A 51 18.51 6.78 5.27
N ASP A 52 18.04 7.19 6.44
CA ASP A 52 18.81 8.00 7.38
C ASP A 52 20.04 7.24 7.88
N GLU A 53 19.88 5.96 8.25
CA GLU A 53 20.99 5.10 8.63
C GLU A 53 22.02 4.95 7.50
N ALA A 54 21.56 4.71 6.27
CA ALA A 54 22.43 4.59 5.10
C ALA A 54 23.25 5.85 4.87
N TYR A 55 22.64 7.02 5.04
CA TYR A 55 23.28 8.31 4.85
C TYR A 55 24.33 8.59 5.94
N ILE A 56 23.99 8.38 7.21
CA ILE A 56 24.91 8.53 8.34
C ILE A 56 26.13 7.61 8.16
N GLU A 57 25.90 6.36 7.76
CA GLU A 57 26.98 5.42 7.52
C GLU A 57 27.86 5.83 6.33
N TYR A 58 27.25 6.33 5.26
CA TYR A 58 27.94 6.85 4.08
C TYR A 58 28.86 8.01 4.43
N GLU A 59 28.38 9.05 5.10
CA GLU A 59 29.20 10.22 5.46
C GLU A 59 30.35 9.80 6.38
N ARG A 60 30.08 8.96 7.40
CA ARG A 60 31.12 8.45 8.31
C ARG A 60 32.21 7.67 7.58
N LYS A 61 31.86 6.84 6.59
CA LYS A 61 32.84 6.05 5.81
C LYS A 61 33.60 6.92 4.82
N LYS A 62 32.92 7.89 4.19
CA LYS A 62 33.52 8.86 3.28
C LYS A 62 34.57 9.73 3.98
N GLU A 63 34.28 10.24 5.18
CA GLU A 63 35.23 11.01 5.99
C GLU A 63 36.52 10.24 6.30
N LYS A 64 36.41 8.91 6.45
CA LYS A 64 37.54 8.00 6.71
C LYS A 64 38.26 7.54 5.43
N GLY A 65 37.76 7.89 4.25
CA GLY A 65 38.30 7.40 2.98
C GLY A 65 38.02 5.91 2.71
N GLU A 66 37.02 5.33 3.37
CA GLU A 66 36.61 3.94 3.17
C GLU A 66 35.75 3.76 1.90
N LEU A 67 35.71 2.54 1.37
CA LEU A 67 34.81 2.19 0.27
C LEU A 67 33.34 2.32 0.70
N THR A 68 32.57 3.10 -0.05
CA THR A 68 31.15 3.40 0.22
C THR A 68 30.19 2.56 -0.60
N VAL A 69 30.62 2.00 -1.74
CA VAL A 69 29.79 1.13 -2.60
C VAL A 69 29.14 -0.03 -1.86
N PRO A 70 29.80 -0.74 -0.90
CA PRO A 70 29.15 -1.81 -0.15
C PRO A 70 27.91 -1.37 0.65
N ILE A 71 27.84 -0.10 1.06
CA ILE A 71 26.70 0.47 1.80
C ILE A 71 25.45 0.40 0.92
N LEU A 72 25.56 0.77 -0.36
CA LEU A 72 24.43 0.75 -1.29
C LEU A 72 23.78 -0.63 -1.36
N PHE A 73 24.59 -1.69 -1.53
CA PHE A 73 24.08 -3.05 -1.60
C PHE A 73 23.47 -3.52 -0.29
N ALA A 74 24.09 -3.18 0.85
CA ALA A 74 23.58 -3.54 2.17
C ALA A 74 22.20 -2.95 2.44
N TYR A 75 21.99 -1.66 2.14
CA TYR A 75 20.71 -1.01 2.40
C TYR A 75 19.64 -1.33 1.34
N ILE A 76 20.02 -1.66 0.11
CA ILE A 76 19.10 -2.26 -0.86
C ILE A 76 18.55 -3.59 -0.31
N GLU A 77 19.41 -4.43 0.26
CA GLU A 77 18.99 -5.72 0.80
C GLU A 77 18.11 -5.56 2.04
N LYS A 78 18.47 -4.68 2.98
CA LYS A 78 17.60 -4.32 4.12
C LYS A 78 16.23 -3.82 3.65
N GLY A 79 16.20 -2.99 2.59
CA GLY A 79 14.95 -2.48 2.02
C GLY A 79 14.07 -3.58 1.42
N LYS A 80 14.65 -4.60 0.78
CA LYS A 80 13.87 -5.77 0.30
C LYS A 80 13.31 -6.59 1.44
N GLN A 81 14.11 -6.82 2.49
CA GLN A 81 13.65 -7.55 3.68
C GLN A 81 12.46 -6.84 4.32
N LEU A 82 12.54 -5.52 4.47
CA LEU A 82 11.41 -4.70 4.92
C LEU A 82 10.19 -4.84 3.98
N GLU A 83 10.38 -4.78 2.66
CA GLU A 83 9.31 -4.97 1.68
C GLU A 83 8.61 -6.33 1.84
N GLU A 84 9.37 -7.41 2.05
CA GLU A 84 8.85 -8.77 2.27
C GLU A 84 8.06 -8.88 3.59
N GLU A 85 8.54 -8.26 4.66
CA GLU A 85 7.84 -8.24 5.95
C GLU A 85 6.51 -7.48 5.86
N ILE A 86 6.52 -6.30 5.23
CA ILE A 86 5.32 -5.50 5.01
C ILE A 86 4.32 -6.22 4.10
N ASP A 87 4.80 -6.88 3.03
CA ASP A 87 3.96 -7.70 2.16
C ASP A 87 3.29 -8.83 2.95
N LYS A 88 4.03 -9.49 3.86
CA LYS A 88 3.48 -10.56 4.70
C LYS A 88 2.41 -10.04 5.67
N ASP A 89 2.64 -8.90 6.31
CA ASP A 89 1.66 -8.26 7.18
C ASP A 89 0.39 -7.91 6.37
N PHE A 90 0.55 -7.31 5.20
CA PHE A 90 -0.56 -6.97 4.31
C PHE A 90 -1.36 -8.21 3.88
N GLN A 91 -0.69 -9.27 3.43
CA GLN A 91 -1.34 -10.50 3.01
C GLN A 91 -2.09 -11.19 4.16
N THR A 92 -1.58 -11.08 5.38
CA THR A 92 -2.28 -11.59 6.57
C THR A 92 -3.61 -10.87 6.76
N ILE A 93 -3.62 -9.54 6.74
CA ILE A 93 -4.86 -8.76 6.87
C ILE A 93 -5.82 -9.01 5.72
N LEU A 94 -5.31 -9.07 4.48
CA LEU A 94 -6.11 -9.39 3.30
C LEU A 94 -6.77 -10.78 3.40
N ALA A 95 -6.05 -11.78 3.91
CA ALA A 95 -6.59 -13.13 4.12
C ALA A 95 -7.69 -13.14 5.18
N HIS A 96 -7.55 -12.37 6.26
CA HIS A 96 -8.60 -12.18 7.26
C HIS A 96 -9.85 -11.54 6.66
N MET A 97 -9.69 -10.48 5.87
CA MET A 97 -10.80 -9.83 5.17
C MET A 97 -11.51 -10.78 4.21
N LYS A 98 -10.76 -11.52 3.38
CA LYS A 98 -11.32 -12.51 2.45
C LYS A 98 -12.13 -13.58 3.18
N ARG A 99 -11.61 -14.10 4.31
CA ARG A 99 -12.33 -15.07 5.14
C ARG A 99 -13.65 -14.51 5.66
N GLU A 100 -13.65 -13.28 6.18
CA GLU A 100 -14.86 -12.63 6.68
C GLU A 100 -15.90 -12.37 5.57
N ILE A 101 -15.44 -12.00 4.37
CA ILE A 101 -16.29 -11.87 3.18
C ILE A 101 -16.96 -13.22 2.88
N THR A 102 -16.19 -14.31 2.83
CA THR A 102 -16.71 -15.66 2.57
C THR A 102 -17.69 -16.12 3.66
N GLU A 103 -17.37 -15.93 4.94
CA GLU A 103 -18.23 -16.29 6.08
C GLU A 103 -19.58 -15.55 6.06
N LYS A 104 -19.60 -14.32 5.52
CA LYS A 104 -20.82 -13.52 5.34
C LYS A 104 -21.57 -13.83 4.04
N GLY A 105 -21.10 -14.78 3.23
CA GLY A 105 -21.70 -15.12 1.93
C GLY A 105 -21.59 -13.99 0.90
N LEU A 106 -20.60 -13.11 1.06
CA LEU A 106 -20.35 -11.97 0.17
C LEU A 106 -19.39 -12.37 -0.96
N PRO A 107 -19.40 -11.67 -2.11
CA PRO A 107 -18.50 -11.97 -3.21
C PRO A 107 -17.06 -11.54 -2.88
N GLU A 108 -16.10 -12.44 -3.10
CA GLU A 108 -14.66 -12.19 -2.88
C GLU A 108 -14.11 -10.99 -3.66
N THR A 109 -14.79 -10.58 -4.74
CA THR A 109 -14.45 -9.40 -5.52
C THR A 109 -14.46 -8.10 -4.71
N LEU A 110 -15.13 -8.07 -3.55
CA LEU A 110 -15.08 -6.95 -2.61
C LEU A 110 -13.67 -6.70 -2.03
N ALA A 111 -12.79 -7.70 -2.03
CA ALA A 111 -11.41 -7.54 -1.57
C ALA A 111 -10.48 -6.90 -2.63
N ALA A 112 -10.84 -6.98 -3.92
CA ALA A 112 -9.98 -6.57 -5.02
C ALA A 112 -9.56 -5.09 -5.01
N PRO A 113 -10.43 -4.12 -4.62
CA PRO A 113 -10.03 -2.72 -4.52
C PRO A 113 -8.89 -2.47 -3.51
N PHE A 114 -8.88 -3.18 -2.37
CA PHE A 114 -7.86 -3.05 -1.33
C PHE A 114 -6.50 -3.55 -1.83
N GLU A 115 -6.48 -4.72 -2.47
CA GLU A 115 -5.27 -5.28 -3.08
C GLU A 115 -4.71 -4.35 -4.17
N LYS A 116 -5.59 -3.81 -5.02
CA LYS A 116 -5.20 -2.86 -6.06
C LYS A 116 -4.65 -1.55 -5.48
N GLN A 117 -5.26 -1.04 -4.43
CA GLN A 117 -4.82 0.17 -3.74
C GLN A 117 -3.43 -0.03 -3.14
N TYR A 118 -3.21 -1.14 -2.43
CA TYR A 118 -1.91 -1.48 -1.86
C TYR A 118 -0.81 -1.56 -2.91
N LEU A 119 -1.03 -2.32 -3.99
CA LEU A 119 -0.04 -2.45 -5.07
C LEU A 119 0.27 -1.10 -5.75
N LYS A 120 -0.74 -0.21 -5.85
CA LYS A 120 -0.55 1.14 -6.36
C LYS A 120 0.25 1.99 -5.39
N SER A 121 -0.05 1.95 -4.10
CA SER A 121 0.67 2.66 -3.04
C SER A 121 2.14 2.23 -3.04
N LYS A 122 2.39 0.91 -2.91
CA LYS A 122 3.72 0.30 -2.99
C LYS A 122 4.56 0.81 -4.17
N ARG A 123 4.00 0.84 -5.38
CA ARG A 123 4.68 1.37 -6.59
C ARG A 123 4.94 2.88 -6.50
N LYS A 124 3.98 3.67 -6.03
CA LYS A 124 4.13 5.12 -5.83
C LYS A 124 5.26 5.40 -4.84
N ASN A 125 5.31 4.67 -3.75
CA ASN A 125 6.31 4.81 -2.68
C ASN A 125 7.70 4.53 -3.24
N LYS A 126 7.86 3.40 -3.97
CA LYS A 126 9.12 3.06 -4.64
C LYS A 126 9.62 4.16 -5.57
N LEU A 127 8.73 4.74 -6.37
CA LEU A 127 9.08 5.83 -7.29
C LEU A 127 9.47 7.10 -6.53
N HIS A 128 8.75 7.43 -5.45
CA HIS A 128 9.01 8.61 -4.64
C HIS A 128 10.37 8.56 -3.94
N ILE A 129 10.75 7.40 -3.39
CA ILE A 129 12.08 7.17 -2.82
C ILE A 129 13.18 7.47 -3.84
N LEU A 130 13.08 6.86 -5.03
CA LEU A 130 14.09 7.02 -6.09
C LEU A 130 14.24 8.48 -6.51
N LYS A 131 13.13 9.23 -6.52
CA LYS A 131 13.12 10.67 -6.82
C LYS A 131 13.74 11.53 -5.71
N ASN A 132 13.48 11.22 -4.44
CA ASN A 132 13.98 12.05 -3.33
C ASN A 132 15.45 11.76 -3.00
N ILE A 133 15.91 10.52 -3.19
CA ILE A 133 17.35 10.20 -3.07
C ILE A 133 18.20 10.99 -4.09
N THR A 134 17.60 11.48 -5.18
CA THR A 134 18.30 12.23 -6.24
C THR A 134 18.21 13.75 -6.11
N LEU A 135 17.32 14.29 -5.25
CA LEU A 135 16.99 15.72 -5.19
C LEU A 135 16.66 16.13 -3.75
N GLU A 136 17.61 16.77 -3.07
CA GLU A 136 17.36 17.67 -1.92
C GLU A 136 16.47 17.15 -0.77
N GLY A 137 17.02 16.32 0.12
CA GLY A 137 16.45 16.09 1.47
C GLY A 137 15.93 14.67 1.71
N HIS A 138 16.35 14.09 2.83
CA HIS A 138 16.30 12.65 3.12
C HIS A 138 14.94 12.12 3.61
N THR A 139 13.91 12.97 3.70
CA THR A 139 12.61 12.60 4.26
C THR A 139 11.58 12.29 3.19
N ILE A 140 11.04 11.06 3.20
CA ILE A 140 9.86 10.68 2.41
C ILE A 140 8.60 11.11 3.17
N SER A 141 7.72 11.83 2.49
CA SER A 141 6.36 12.14 2.98
C SER A 141 5.31 11.70 1.95
N PHE A 142 4.16 11.22 2.42
CA PHE A 142 3.04 10.86 1.56
C PHE A 142 2.05 12.01 1.49
N GLU A 143 1.95 12.63 0.32
CA GLU A 143 0.78 13.44 -0.03
C GLU A 143 -0.43 12.49 -0.18
N ARG A 144 -1.43 12.71 0.70
CA ARG A 144 -2.76 12.09 0.67
C ARG A 144 -3.59 12.64 -0.49
#